data_AF-A0A1R3HXS9-F1
#
_entry.id   AF-A0A1R3HXS9-F1
#
_cell.length_a   1.000
_cell.length_b   1.000
_cell.length_c   1.000
_cell.angle_alpha   90.00
_cell.angle_beta   90.00
_cell.angle_gamma   90.00
#
_symmetry.space_group_name_H-M   'P 1'
#
loop_
_entity.id
_entity.type
_entity.pdbx_description
1 polymer ?
#
loop_
_entity_poly.entity_id
_entity_poly.type
_entity_poly.pdbx_seq_one_letter_code
_entity_poly.pdbx_strand_id
1 'polypeptide(L)'
;MALHTEAIKQGVNENHPLFPLTHAIKFMLGDNWAWKISHIPREKNMAADFLAKWSCNQPRGLQILSRPPNDLNPILGADSLGVSHPRIVM
;
A
#
# COMPACT_ATOMS: atom_id res chain seq x y z
N MET A 1 -7.81 15.73 4.89
CA MET A 1 -7.80 14.26 5.10
C MET A 1 -9.12 13.68 5.64
N ALA A 2 -10.01 14.46 6.28
CA ALA A 2 -11.23 13.93 6.91
C ALA A 2 -12.36 13.48 5.95
N LEU A 3 -12.42 14.01 4.72
CA LEU A 3 -13.58 13.82 3.84
C LEU A 3 -13.74 12.37 3.34
N HIS A 4 -12.63 11.66 3.13
CA HIS A 4 -12.64 10.31 2.55
C HIS A 4 -12.97 9.24 3.61
N THR A 5 -12.45 9.42 4.83
CA THR A 5 -12.79 8.56 5.96
C THR A 5 -14.26 8.67 6.33
N GLU A 6 -14.85 9.87 6.22
CA GLU A 6 -16.27 10.06 6.49
C GLU A 6 -17.15 9.38 5.43
N ALA A 7 -16.76 9.48 4.15
CA ALA A 7 -17.39 8.75 3.06
C ALA A 7 -17.39 7.23 3.27
N ILE A 8 -16.30 6.67 3.83
CA ILE A 8 -16.23 5.23 4.16
C ILE A 8 -17.14 4.90 5.35
N LYS A 9 -17.16 5.73 6.40
CA LYS A 9 -17.99 5.50 7.59
C LYS A 9 -19.49 5.60 7.27
N GLN A 10 -19.91 6.74 6.75
CA GLN A 10 -21.31 7.05 6.51
C GLN A 10 -21.83 6.36 5.24
N GLY A 11 -20.95 6.08 4.27
CA GLY A 11 -21.35 5.67 2.94
C GLY A 11 -21.67 6.90 2.07
N VAL A 12 -21.75 6.66 0.77
CA VAL A 12 -22.11 7.68 -0.22
C VAL A 12 -23.14 7.09 -1.18
N ASN A 13 -23.86 7.94 -1.90
CA ASN A 13 -24.81 7.48 -2.92
C ASN A 13 -24.09 6.93 -4.16
N GLU A 14 -24.81 6.19 -5.00
CA GLU A 14 -24.30 5.55 -6.22
C GLU A 14 -23.72 6.50 -7.29
N ASN A 15 -24.15 7.76 -7.28
CA ASN A 15 -23.67 8.80 -8.20
C ASN A 15 -22.40 9.50 -7.69
N HIS A 16 -21.96 9.21 -6.47
CA HIS A 16 -20.79 9.82 -5.87
C HIS A 16 -19.49 9.21 -6.45
N PRO A 17 -18.46 10.00 -6.79
CA PRO A 17 -17.22 9.49 -7.39
C PRO A 17 -16.50 8.40 -6.57
N LEU A 18 -16.66 8.44 -5.23
CA LEU A 18 -16.07 7.45 -4.32
C LEU A 18 -16.94 6.20 -4.09
N PHE A 19 -18.15 6.14 -4.64
CA PHE A 19 -19.11 5.06 -4.38
C PHE A 19 -18.51 3.66 -4.59
N PRO A 20 -17.88 3.33 -5.74
CA PRO A 20 -17.36 1.99 -5.97
C PRO A 20 -16.35 1.56 -4.90
N LEU A 21 -15.48 2.50 -4.49
CA LEU A 21 -14.46 2.25 -3.48
C LEU A 21 -15.08 2.09 -2.09
N THR A 22 -15.97 3.00 -1.68
CA THR A 22 -16.62 2.93 -0.35
C THR A 22 -17.51 1.71 -0.21
N HIS A 23 -18.21 1.31 -1.27
CA HIS A 23 -19.04 0.11 -1.28
C HIS A 23 -18.18 -1.15 -1.12
N ALA A 24 -17.10 -1.28 -1.90
CA ALA A 24 -16.17 -2.40 -1.78
C ALA A 24 -15.54 -2.50 -0.38
N ILE A 25 -15.13 -1.37 0.20
CA ILE A 25 -14.57 -1.33 1.56
C ILE A 25 -15.61 -1.79 2.58
N LYS A 26 -16.85 -1.28 2.52
CA LYS A 26 -17.92 -1.68 3.45
C LYS A 26 -18.27 -3.16 3.30
N PHE A 27 -18.34 -3.65 2.07
CA PHE A 27 -18.55 -5.07 1.79
C PHE A 27 -17.46 -5.91 2.45
N MET A 28 -16.19 -5.58 2.23
CA MET A 28 -15.07 -6.26 2.88
C MET A 28 -15.18 -6.16 4.40
N LEU A 29 -15.43 -5.00 4.99
CA LEU A 29 -15.53 -4.85 6.45
C LEU A 29 -16.65 -5.69 7.10
N GLY A 30 -17.65 -6.13 6.34
CA GLY A 30 -18.74 -6.99 6.82
C GLY A 30 -18.35 -8.46 7.01
N ASP A 31 -17.19 -8.90 6.49
CA ASP A 31 -16.71 -10.26 6.68
C ASP A 31 -16.16 -10.51 8.09
N ASN A 32 -16.11 -11.77 8.51
CA ASN A 32 -15.61 -12.15 9.83
C ASN A 32 -14.07 -12.29 9.84
N TRP A 33 -13.39 -11.15 9.70
CA TRP A 33 -11.92 -11.12 9.64
C TRP A 33 -11.26 -11.42 11.00
N ALA A 34 -10.26 -12.29 10.98
CA ALA A 34 -9.29 -12.41 12.06
C ALA A 34 -8.12 -11.45 11.81
N TRP A 35 -8.12 -10.30 12.48
CA TRP A 35 -7.07 -9.29 12.30
C TRP A 35 -5.86 -9.56 13.19
N LYS A 36 -4.65 -9.39 12.62
CA LYS A 36 -3.39 -9.33 13.36
C LYS A 36 -2.64 -8.07 12.97
N ILE A 37 -2.23 -7.29 13.97
CA ILE A 37 -1.31 -6.17 13.77
C ILE A 37 0.11 -6.69 14.01
N SER A 38 1.00 -6.41 13.07
CA SER A 38 2.43 -6.69 13.23
C SER A 38 3.24 -5.47 12.84
N HIS A 39 4.29 -5.18 13.58
CA HIS A 39 5.21 -4.12 13.25
C HIS A 39 6.27 -4.64 12.27
N ILE A 40 6.32 -4.05 11.09
CA ILE A 40 7.35 -4.31 10.08
C ILE A 40 8.26 -3.08 10.04
N PRO A 41 9.53 -3.20 10.45
CA PRO A 41 10.50 -2.12 10.33
C PRO A 41 10.61 -1.62 8.88
N ARG A 42 10.93 -0.34 8.68
CA ARG A 42 11.04 0.27 7.35
C ARG A 42 12.09 -0.45 6.49
N GLU A 43 13.13 -0.96 7.15
CA GLU A 43 14.23 -1.75 6.57
C GLU A 43 13.74 -3.12 6.05
N LYS A 44 12.66 -3.67 6.63
CA LYS A 44 11.97 -4.85 6.10
C LYS A 44 10.92 -4.51 5.03
N ASN A 45 10.71 -3.23 4.74
CA ASN A 45 9.77 -2.76 3.73
C ASN A 45 10.44 -1.84 2.69
N MET A 46 11.71 -2.15 2.37
CA MET A 46 12.53 -1.36 1.44
C MET A 46 11.93 -1.27 0.04
N ALA A 47 11.25 -2.34 -0.42
CA ALA A 47 10.59 -2.33 -1.73
C ALA A 47 9.46 -1.28 -1.80
N ALA A 48 8.63 -1.17 -0.75
CA ALA A 48 7.59 -0.15 -0.71
C ALA A 48 8.18 1.26 -0.57
N ASP A 49 9.24 1.44 0.22
CA ASP A 49 9.94 2.73 0.34
C ASP A 49 10.53 3.18 -1.01
N PHE A 50 11.17 2.26 -1.72
CA PHE A 50 11.68 2.50 -3.07
C PHE A 50 10.55 2.91 -4.01
N LEU A 51 9.46 2.12 -4.07
CA LEU A 51 8.33 2.40 -4.98
C LEU A 51 7.67 3.74 -4.67
N ALA A 52 7.52 4.10 -3.39
CA ALA A 52 6.99 5.39 -2.99
C ALA A 52 7.85 6.55 -3.56
N LYS A 53 9.18 6.48 -3.39
CA LYS A 53 10.11 7.48 -3.94
C LYS A 53 10.11 7.48 -5.47
N TRP A 54 10.13 6.30 -6.07
CA TRP A 54 10.13 6.13 -7.53
C TRP A 54 8.87 6.72 -8.16
N SER A 55 7.71 6.54 -7.52
CA SER A 55 6.41 7.05 -7.98
C SER A 55 6.34 8.58 -8.08
N CYS A 56 7.11 9.30 -7.25
CA CYS A 56 7.16 10.76 -7.29
C CYS A 56 7.65 11.31 -8.65
N ASN A 57 8.41 10.49 -9.39
CA ASN A 57 8.95 10.84 -10.70
C ASN A 57 8.10 10.30 -11.86
N GLN A 58 6.95 9.68 -11.58
CA GLN A 58 6.09 9.09 -12.60
C GLN A 58 4.89 10.00 -12.93
N PRO A 59 4.27 9.81 -14.11
CA PRO A 59 3.02 10.48 -14.44
C PRO A 59 1.93 10.28 -13.37
N ARG A 60 1.11 11.31 -13.13
CA ARG A 60 -0.02 11.18 -12.22
C ARG A 60 -1.06 10.20 -12.78
N GLY A 61 -1.68 9.44 -11.90
CA GLY A 61 -2.73 8.48 -12.24
C GLY A 61 -2.40 7.05 -11.81
N LEU A 62 -3.31 6.12 -12.07
CA LEU A 62 -3.08 4.70 -11.83
C LEU A 62 -2.12 4.15 -12.90
N GLN A 63 -1.03 3.56 -12.46
CA GLN A 63 -0.08 2.88 -13.33
C GLN A 63 0.00 1.40 -12.96
N ILE A 64 -0.28 0.55 -13.94
CA ILE A 64 -0.16 -0.91 -13.80
C ILE A 64 1.14 -1.32 -14.48
N LEU A 65 2.11 -1.75 -13.68
CA LEU A 65 3.40 -2.19 -14.18
C LEU A 65 3.35 -3.70 -14.44
N SER A 66 3.70 -4.13 -15.66
CA SER A 66 3.81 -5.55 -16.00
C SER A 66 5.09 -6.19 -15.44
N ARG A 67 6.06 -5.37 -15.03
CA ARG A 67 7.35 -5.76 -14.44
C ARG A 67 7.80 -4.72 -13.41
N PRO A 68 8.58 -5.12 -12.38
CA PRO A 68 9.15 -4.16 -11.44
C PRO A 68 10.15 -3.21 -12.14
N PRO A 69 10.34 -1.98 -11.64
CA PRO A 69 11.44 -1.11 -12.08
C PRO A 69 12.79 -1.81 -11.92
N ASN A 70 13.71 -1.64 -12.88
CA ASN A 70 14.99 -2.34 -12.85
C ASN A 70 15.80 -2.07 -11.57
N ASP A 71 15.73 -0.84 -11.05
CA ASP A 71 16.44 -0.44 -9.83
C ASP A 71 15.85 -1.06 -8.56
N LEU A 72 14.67 -1.69 -8.64
CA LEU A 72 14.08 -2.46 -7.55
C LEU A 72 14.65 -3.88 -7.47
N ASN A 73 15.24 -4.41 -8.55
CA ASN A 73 15.76 -5.78 -8.62
C ASN A 73 16.77 -6.13 -7.51
N PRO A 74 17.73 -5.26 -7.12
CA PRO A 74 18.65 -5.57 -6.03
C PRO A 74 17.93 -5.77 -4.69
N ILE A 75 16.88 -4.98 -4.43
CA ILE A 75 16.06 -5.10 -3.21
C ILE A 75 15.28 -6.42 -3.22
N LEU A 76 14.66 -6.77 -4.35
CA LEU A 76 13.95 -8.05 -4.50
C LEU A 76 14.89 -9.26 -4.39
N GLY A 77 16.10 -9.14 -4.96
CA GLY A 77 17.13 -10.16 -4.84
C GLY A 77 17.56 -10.37 -3.39
N ALA A 78 17.86 -9.29 -2.67
CA ALA A 78 18.21 -9.37 -1.25
C ALA A 78 17.08 -9.96 -0.39
N ASP A 79 15.83 -9.58 -0.66
CA ASP A 79 14.64 -10.13 0.02
C ASP A 79 14.49 -11.64 -0.24
N SER A 80 14.63 -12.07 -1.50
CA SER A 80 14.56 -13.49 -1.87
C SER A 80 15.64 -14.36 -1.22
N LEU A 81 16.79 -13.77 -0.91
CA LEU A 81 17.91 -14.42 -0.23
C LEU A 81 17.80 -14.34 1.31
N GLY A 82 16.75 -13.71 1.85
CA GLY A 82 16.55 -13.55 3.28
C GLY A 82 17.58 -12.62 3.96
N VAL A 83 18.15 -11.66 3.21
CA VAL A 83 19.14 -10.73 3.74
C VAL A 83 18.50 -9.86 4.83
N SER A 84 19.06 -9.95 6.03
CA SER A 84 18.63 -9.12 7.16
C SER A 84 19.19 -7.71 7.03
N HIS A 85 18.32 -6.71 7.21
CA HIS A 85 18.68 -5.31 7.24
C HIS A 85 18.52 -4.82 8.70
N PRO A 86 19.56 -4.94 9.54
CA PRO A 86 19.47 -4.57 10.94
C PRO A 86 19.29 -3.05 11.07
N ARG A 87 18.35 -2.66 11.94
CA ARG A 87 18.19 -1.28 12.35
C ARG A 87 19.18 -1.00 13.48
N ILE A 88 20.19 -0.17 13.22
CA ILE A 88 21.05 0.36 14.29
C ILE A 88 20.25 1.48 14.95
N VAL A 89 19.73 1.21 16.15
CA VAL A 89 19.13 2.24 17.00
C VAL A 89 20.26 2.70 17.93
N MET A 90 20.79 3.89 17.67
CA MET A 90 21.71 4.60 18.58
C MET A 90 20.93 5.28 19.70
#